data_AF-A0A1B9PGK3-F1
#
_entry.id   AF-A0A1B9PGK3-F1
#
_cell.length_a   1.000
_cell.length_b   1.000
_cell.length_c   1.000
_cell.angle_alpha   90.00
_cell.angle_beta   90.00
_cell.angle_gamma   90.00
#
_symmetry.space_group_name_H-M   'P 1'
#
loop_
_entity.id
_entity.type
_entity.pdbx_description
1 polymer ?
#
loop_
_entity_poly.entity_id
_entity_poly.type
_entity_poly.pdbx_seq_one_letter_code
_entity_poly.pdbx_strand_id
1 'polypeptide(L)'
;MKVGLKLSEQFTVSKHNIVHVITFESDFHIALSDNSLMVVAKEENDNSGYYDNEEFVGYVVEVSINEYHRIQRELSEYFEVEIKDLECEQHELT
;
A
#
# COMPACT_ATOMS: atom_id res chain seq x y z
N MET A 1 12.81 4.23 -15.84
CA MET A 1 11.89 4.15 -14.69
C MET A 1 12.60 4.58 -13.42
N LYS A 2 11.87 5.19 -12.46
CA LYS A 2 12.41 5.42 -11.11
C LYS A 2 12.68 4.07 -10.44
N VAL A 3 13.85 3.93 -9.81
CA VAL A 3 14.31 2.68 -9.18
C VAL A 3 13.62 2.41 -7.84
N GLY A 4 13.24 3.48 -7.13
CA GLY A 4 12.55 3.41 -5.84
C GLY A 4 11.10 3.87 -5.91
N LEU A 5 10.29 3.33 -5.00
CA LEU A 5 8.96 3.79 -4.63
C LEU A 5 9.06 4.49 -3.27
N LYS A 6 8.80 5.79 -3.23
CA LYS A 6 8.69 6.55 -1.98
C LYS A 6 7.32 6.24 -1.36
N LEU A 7 7.31 5.80 -0.10
CA LEU A 7 6.08 5.57 0.67
C LEU A 7 5.82 6.73 1.63
N SER A 8 6.86 7.23 2.29
CA SER A 8 6.80 8.45 3.11
C SER A 8 8.16 9.15 3.13
N GLU A 9 8.33 10.19 3.95
CA GLU A 9 9.64 10.83 4.15
C GLU A 9 10.69 9.87 4.74
N GLN A 10 10.26 8.87 5.50
CA GLN A 10 11.15 7.92 6.18
C GLN A 10 11.23 6.56 5.48
N PHE A 11 10.27 6.24 4.60
CA PHE A 11 10.19 4.95 3.93
C PHE A 11 10.32 5.08 2.41
N THR A 12 11.35 4.42 1.87
CA THR A 12 11.51 4.19 0.43
C THR A 12 11.84 2.72 0.23
N VAL A 13 11.19 2.10 -0.75
CA VAL A 13 11.47 0.72 -1.15
C VAL A 13 11.98 0.66 -2.58
N SER A 14 12.93 -0.22 -2.85
CA SER A 14 13.36 -0.48 -4.21
C SER A 14 12.28 -1.26 -4.95
N LYS A 15 11.84 -0.80 -6.12
CA LYS A 15 10.72 -1.45 -6.85
C LYS A 15 11.03 -2.91 -7.20
N HIS A 16 12.29 -3.22 -7.51
CA HIS A 16 12.75 -4.59 -7.80
C HIS A 16 12.69 -5.54 -6.60
N ASN A 17 12.54 -5.03 -5.38
CA ASN A 17 12.33 -5.86 -4.18
C ASN A 17 10.85 -6.18 -3.95
N ILE A 18 9.93 -5.50 -4.65
CA ILE A 18 8.49 -5.76 -4.51
C ILE A 18 8.15 -7.00 -5.33
N VAL A 19 7.68 -8.04 -4.65
CA VAL A 19 7.34 -9.33 -5.27
C VAL A 19 5.88 -9.34 -5.72
N HIS A 20 4.98 -8.85 -4.87
CA HIS A 20 3.56 -8.74 -5.19
C HIS A 20 2.87 -7.69 -4.31
N VAL A 21 1.71 -7.24 -4.78
CA VAL A 21 0.82 -6.30 -4.08
C VAL A 21 -0.57 -6.93 -3.96
N ILE A 22 -1.19 -6.83 -2.79
CA ILE A 22 -2.56 -7.26 -2.52
C ILE A 22 -3.34 -6.04 -2.06
N THR A 23 -4.50 -5.79 -2.67
CA THR A 23 -5.39 -4.66 -2.37
C THR A 23 -6.51 -5.08 -1.44
N PHE A 24 -6.79 -4.28 -0.42
CA PHE A 24 -7.97 -4.37 0.43
C PHE A 24 -8.81 -3.10 0.30
N GLU A 25 -9.90 -3.02 1.06
CA GLU A 25 -10.84 -1.88 1.03
C GLU A 25 -10.14 -0.55 1.34
N SER A 26 -9.07 -0.52 2.14
CA SER A 26 -8.50 0.72 2.66
C SER A 26 -6.97 0.80 2.63
N ASP A 27 -6.32 -0.25 2.13
CA ASP A 27 -4.88 -0.36 2.12
C ASP A 27 -4.41 -1.29 0.99
N PHE A 28 -3.11 -1.29 0.80
CA PHE A 28 -2.46 -2.35 0.04
C PHE A 28 -1.25 -2.90 0.78
N HIS A 29 -1.18 -4.22 0.77
CA HIS A 29 -0.11 -5.03 1.29
C HIS A 29 0.95 -5.23 0.20
N ILE A 30 2.20 -4.93 0.54
CA ILE A 30 3.37 -5.01 -0.33
C ILE A 30 4.31 -6.06 0.26
N ALA A 31 4.44 -7.20 -0.42
CA ALA A 31 5.38 -8.24 -0.03
C ALA A 31 6.73 -8.04 -0.71
N LEU A 32 7.79 -8.11 0.10
CA LEU A 32 9.16 -7.94 -0.35
C LEU A 32 9.89 -9.27 -0.52
N SER A 33 10.98 -9.24 -1.29
CA SER A 33 11.80 -10.41 -1.62
C SER A 33 12.50 -11.05 -0.42
N ASP A 34 12.61 -10.34 0.70
CA ASP A 34 13.15 -10.80 1.98
C ASP A 34 12.05 -11.36 2.90
N ASN A 35 10.84 -11.56 2.37
CA ASN A 35 9.63 -11.94 3.09
C ASN A 35 9.09 -10.90 4.08
N SER A 36 9.64 -9.67 4.07
CA SER A 36 9.06 -8.56 4.83
C SER A 36 7.72 -8.13 4.23
N LEU A 37 6.78 -7.77 5.09
CA LEU A 37 5.49 -7.21 4.70
C LEU A 37 5.46 -5.72 5.03
N MET A 38 5.09 -4.89 4.04
CA MET A 38 4.75 -3.49 4.24
C MET A 38 3.27 -3.27 3.93
N VAL A 39 2.62 -2.44 4.71
CA VAL A 39 1.24 -2.00 4.48
C VAL A 39 1.27 -0.51 4.24
N VAL A 40 0.57 -0.07 3.19
CA VAL A 40 0.32 1.34 2.96
C VAL A 40 -1.16 1.57 3.17
N ALA A 41 -1.49 2.30 4.23
CA ALA A 41 -2.86 2.57 4.64
C ALA A 41 -3.17 4.06 4.52
N LYS A 42 -4.44 4.40 4.29
CA LYS A 42 -4.90 5.79 4.34
C LYS A 42 -4.91 6.25 5.80
N GLU A 43 -4.31 7.41 6.07
CA GLU A 43 -4.28 8.04 7.41
C GLU A 43 -5.69 8.40 7.92
N GLU A 44 -6.62 8.66 7.00
CA GLU A 44 -8.00 9.05 7.34
C GLU A 44 -8.86 7.89 7.84
N ASN A 45 -8.38 6.65 7.68
CA ASN A 45 -9.10 5.44 8.08
C ASN A 45 -8.69 5.00 9.49
N ASP A 46 -9.63 4.46 10.27
CA ASP A 46 -9.33 3.90 11.58
C ASP A 46 -8.60 2.56 11.46
N ASN A 47 -7.27 2.62 11.40
CA ASN A 47 -6.39 1.46 11.26
C ASN A 47 -6.00 0.82 12.60
N SER A 48 -6.38 1.45 13.73
CA SER A 48 -5.90 1.11 15.09
C SER A 48 -6.29 -0.29 15.56
N GLY A 49 -7.25 -0.95 14.90
CA GLY A 49 -7.66 -2.32 15.21
C GLY A 49 -6.98 -3.41 14.38
N TYR A 50 -6.42 -3.09 13.22
CA TYR A 50 -5.98 -4.08 12.23
C TYR A 50 -4.51 -4.49 12.40
N TYR A 51 -3.67 -3.54 12.81
CA TYR A 51 -2.21 -3.70 12.80
C TYR A 51 -1.56 -3.63 14.18
N ASP A 52 -2.34 -3.37 15.24
CA ASP A 52 -1.87 -3.30 16.63
C ASP A 52 -1.85 -4.68 17.33
N ASN A 53 -2.05 -5.78 16.61
CA ASN A 53 -1.97 -7.12 17.18
C ASN A 53 -0.51 -7.63 17.22
N GLU A 54 -0.18 -8.47 18.20
CA GLU A 54 1.17 -9.05 18.33
C GLU A 54 1.52 -10.04 17.20
N GLU A 55 0.55 -10.42 16.36
CA GLU A 55 0.71 -11.40 15.28
C GLU A 55 1.15 -10.75 13.95
N PHE A 56 0.89 -9.45 13.77
CA PHE A 56 1.31 -8.73 12.58
C PHE A 56 2.80 -8.35 12.69
N VAL A 57 3.63 -9.04 11.91
CA VAL A 57 5.06 -8.76 11.79
C VAL A 57 5.31 -8.05 10.46
N GLY A 58 5.07 -6.74 10.43
CA GLY A 58 5.27 -5.91 9.25
C GLY A 58 5.40 -4.42 9.58
N TYR A 59 5.58 -3.60 8.54
CA TYR A 59 5.64 -2.14 8.67
C TYR A 59 4.38 -1.51 8.11
N VAL A 60 3.68 -0.70 8.92
CA VAL A 60 2.56 0.10 8.46
C VAL A 60 3.05 1.52 8.16
N VAL A 61 2.69 2.01 6.98
CA VAL A 61 2.98 3.37 6.53
C VAL A 61 1.65 4.05 6.22
N GLU A 62 1.20 4.88 7.13
CA GLU A 62 0.01 5.70 6.95
C GLU A 62 0.34 6.94 6.11
N VAL A 63 -0.51 7.20 5.12
CA VAL A 63 -0.31 8.29 4.16
C VAL A 63 -1.62 9.03 3.88
N SER A 64 -1.51 10.32 3.56
CA SER A 64 -2.65 11.11 3.06
C SER A 64 -3.23 10.50 1.77
N ILE A 65 -4.52 10.76 1.50
CA ILE A 65 -5.21 10.22 0.32
C ILE A 65 -4.51 10.52 -1.02
N ASN A 66 -3.90 11.69 -1.17
CA ASN A 66 -3.18 12.06 -2.38
C ASN A 66 -1.92 11.21 -2.58
N GLU A 67 -1.21 10.92 -1.49
CA GLU A 67 -0.02 10.06 -1.51
C GLU A 67 -0.41 8.60 -1.74
N TYR A 68 -1.52 8.13 -1.17
CA TYR A 68 -2.09 6.82 -1.44
C TYR A 68 -2.33 6.61 -2.94
N HIS A 69 -3.05 7.53 -3.59
CA HIS A 69 -3.31 7.44 -5.04
C HIS A 69 -2.04 7.60 -5.88
N ARG A 70 -1.06 8.40 -5.44
CA ARG A 70 0.25 8.48 -6.12
C ARG A 70 0.94 7.12 -6.10
N ILE A 71 0.99 6.47 -4.93
CA ILE A 71 1.64 5.16 -4.75
C ILE A 71 0.90 4.09 -5.55
N GLN A 72 -0.43 4.04 -5.48
CA GLN A 72 -1.29 3.15 -6.27
C GLN A 72 -0.98 3.24 -7.77
N ARG A 73 -0.91 4.44 -8.32
CA ARG A 73 -0.56 4.66 -9.74
C ARG A 73 0.86 4.19 -10.05
N GLU A 74 1.84 4.53 -9.20
CA GLU A 74 3.23 4.12 -9.41
C GLU A 74 3.46 2.61 -9.32
N LEU A 75 2.66 1.91 -8.52
CA LEU A 75 2.64 0.46 -8.44
C LEU A 75 1.94 -0.13 -9.68
N SER A 76 0.83 0.46 -10.12
CA SER A 76 0.12 0.04 -11.34
C SER A 76 1.02 0.15 -12.58
N GLU A 77 1.74 1.26 -12.71
CA GLU A 77 2.73 1.47 -13.78
C GLU A 77 3.88 0.46 -13.71
N TYR A 78 4.31 0.06 -12.51
CA TYR A 78 5.41 -0.87 -12.32
C TYR A 78 5.03 -2.32 -12.66
N PHE A 79 3.82 -2.74 -12.29
CA PHE A 79 3.31 -4.09 -12.57
C PHE A 79 2.64 -4.22 -13.93
N GLU A 80 2.45 -3.11 -14.65
CA GLU A 80 1.69 -3.06 -15.92
C GLU A 80 0.25 -3.60 -15.77
N VAL A 81 -0.34 -3.41 -14.59
CA VAL A 81 -1.69 -3.85 -14.22
C VAL A 81 -2.39 -2.75 -13.42
N GLU A 82 -3.70 -2.58 -13.61
CA GLU A 82 -4.49 -1.64 -12.81
C GLU A 82 -4.67 -2.17 -11.38
N ILE A 83 -4.13 -1.45 -10.40
CA ILE A 83 -4.37 -1.70 -8.98
C ILE A 83 -5.56 -0.85 -8.57
N LYS A 84 -6.64 -1.50 -8.14
CA LYS A 84 -7.89 -0.83 -7.76
C LYS A 84 -7.93 -0.49 -6.28
N ASP A 85 -8.57 0.65 -5.99
CA ASP A 85 -8.99 1.01 -4.64
C ASP A 85 -10.40 0.46 -4.41
N LEU A 86 -10.54 -0.52 -3.52
CA LEU A 86 -11.78 -1.26 -3.34
C LEU A 86 -12.82 -0.49 -2.50
N GLU A 87 -12.43 0.56 -1.78
CA GLU A 87 -13.36 1.45 -1.06
C GLU A 87 -14.29 2.21 -2.01
N CYS A 88 -13.77 2.66 -3.16
CA CYS A 88 -14.53 3.46 -4.11
C CYS A 88 -15.65 2.67 -4.79
N GLU A 89 -15.46 1.37 -5.05
CA GLU A 89 -16.49 0.54 -5.70
C GLU A 89 -17.73 0.33 -4.81
N GLN A 90 -17.59 0.41 -3.48
CA GLN A 90 -18.72 0.25 -2.57
C GLN A 90 -19.65 1.47 -2.54
N HIS A 91 -19.12 2.67 -2.72
CA HIS A 91 -19.92 3.91 -2.77
C HIS A 91 -20.71 4.06 -4.08
N GLU A 92 -20.33 3.37 -5.16
CA GLU A 92 -21.07 3.39 -6.44
C GLU A 92 -22.25 2.41 -6.46
N LEU A 93 -22.39 1.55 -5.44
CA LEU A 93 -23.43 0.51 -5.35
C LEU A 93 -24.56 0.83 -4.35
N THR A 94 -24.56 2.02 -3.76
CA THR A 94 -25.59 2.53 -2.82
C THR A 94 -26.20 3.83 -3.30
#